data_AF-A0A3G1E4Q4-F1
#
_entry.id   AF-A0A3G1E4Q4-F1
#
_cell.length_a   1.000
_cell.length_b   1.000
_cell.length_c   1.000
_cell.angle_alpha   90.00
_cell.angle_beta   90.00
_cell.angle_gamma   90.00
#
_symmetry.space_group_name_H-M   'P 1'
#
loop_
_entity.id
_entity.type
_entity.pdbx_description
1 polymer ?
#
loop_
_entity_poly.entity_id
_entity_poly.type
_entity_poly.pdbx_seq_one_letter_code
_entity_poly.pdbx_strand_id
1 'polypeptide(L)'
;KSDRYESGVIPYAKMGYWDASYAVKTTDVLALFRITPQPGVDPVEAAAAVAGESSTATWTVVWTDLLTACDRYRAKAYRVDPVPNAPDQYFAFIAYECDLFEEGSLSNLTASIIGNVFGFKAVAALRLEDMRIPHSYLKTFQGPATGIIVERERLNKYGVPLLGATVKPKLGLSGKNYGRVVYEGLKGGLDFLKDDENINSQPFMRWRERFLNCMEGINRASAATGEVKGSYLNVTGATMEDVYQRAEYAKSVGSIVIMIDLVMGYTAIQSIAIWARENDMLLHLHRAGNSTYARQKNHGINFRVICKWMRMSGVDHIHAGTVVGKLEGDPLMIKGFYDTLRLVSLDVNLPYGIFFEMSWASLR
;
A
#
# COMPACT_ATOMS: atom_id res chain seq x y z
N LYS A 1 -45.93 -6.99 -2.66
CA LYS A 1 -45.19 -7.15 -1.38
C LYS A 1 -44.34 -8.39 -1.55
N SER A 2 -43.06 -8.22 -1.83
CA SER A 2 -42.12 -9.35 -1.91
C SER A 2 -41.29 -9.35 -0.64
N ASP A 3 -40.96 -10.54 -0.15
CA ASP A 3 -40.24 -10.73 1.11
C ASP A 3 -38.86 -10.02 1.15
N ARG A 4 -38.26 -9.74 -0.02
CA ARG A 4 -36.95 -9.07 -0.14
C ARG A 4 -37.02 -7.54 -0.18
N TYR A 5 -38.11 -6.95 -0.69
CA TYR A 5 -38.19 -5.51 -0.98
C TYR A 5 -39.30 -4.78 -0.22
N GLU A 6 -40.04 -5.49 0.63
CA GLU A 6 -40.86 -4.84 1.65
C GLU A 6 -39.98 -4.11 2.67
N SER A 7 -40.40 -2.92 3.09
CA SER A 7 -39.66 -2.09 4.05
C SER A 7 -39.47 -2.83 5.36
N GLY A 8 -38.26 -2.77 5.91
CA GLY A 8 -37.93 -3.38 7.19
C GLY A 8 -36.48 -3.85 7.27
N VAL A 9 -36.10 -4.33 8.45
CA VAL A 9 -34.77 -4.90 8.70
C VAL A 9 -34.82 -6.39 8.46
N ILE A 10 -33.92 -6.89 7.63
CA ILE A 10 -33.69 -8.32 7.42
C ILE A 10 -32.18 -8.60 7.50
N PRO A 11 -31.75 -9.83 7.86
CA PRO A 11 -30.33 -10.19 7.93
C PRO A 11 -29.61 -9.98 6.58
N TYR A 12 -28.34 -9.57 6.61
CA TYR A 12 -27.53 -9.35 5.40
C TYR A 12 -27.38 -10.64 4.59
N ALA A 13 -27.27 -11.79 5.26
CA ALA A 13 -27.22 -13.10 4.60
C ALA A 13 -28.50 -13.40 3.79
N LYS A 14 -29.64 -12.77 4.15
CA LYS A 14 -30.92 -12.87 3.41
C LYS A 14 -31.11 -11.75 2.39
N MET A 15 -30.23 -10.75 2.34
CA MET A 15 -30.28 -9.64 1.38
C MET A 15 -29.54 -9.94 0.07
N GLY A 16 -28.90 -11.11 -0.05
CA GLY A 16 -28.12 -11.53 -1.22
C GLY A 16 -26.63 -11.24 -1.12
N TYR A 17 -26.08 -11.06 0.09
CA TYR A 17 -24.64 -10.84 0.32
C TYR A 17 -23.88 -12.10 0.76
N TRP A 18 -24.59 -13.21 0.97
CA TRP A 18 -24.02 -14.54 1.16
C TRP A 18 -24.42 -15.45 0.00
N ASP A 19 -23.44 -16.11 -0.60
CA ASP A 19 -23.66 -17.13 -1.61
C ASP A 19 -22.49 -18.12 -1.65
N ALA A 20 -22.65 -19.26 -0.97
CA ALA A 20 -21.67 -20.34 -0.94
C ALA A 20 -21.42 -21.00 -2.30
N SER A 21 -22.31 -20.77 -3.28
CA SER A 21 -22.23 -21.31 -4.63
C SER A 21 -21.69 -20.30 -5.65
N TYR A 22 -21.33 -19.09 -5.22
CA TYR A 22 -20.87 -18.04 -6.11
C TYR A 22 -19.61 -18.47 -6.87
N ALA A 23 -19.73 -18.54 -8.19
CA ALA A 23 -18.60 -18.80 -9.08
C ALA A 23 -17.80 -17.51 -9.27
N VAL A 24 -16.67 -17.42 -8.55
CA VAL A 24 -15.77 -16.26 -8.65
C VAL A 24 -15.33 -16.02 -10.10
N LYS A 25 -15.49 -14.79 -10.57
CA LYS A 25 -15.04 -14.38 -11.90
C LYS A 25 -13.55 -14.01 -11.89
N THR A 26 -12.93 -14.07 -13.06
CA THR A 26 -11.54 -13.62 -13.25
C THR A 26 -11.40 -12.10 -13.09
N THR A 27 -12.48 -11.36 -13.29
CA THR A 27 -12.57 -9.89 -13.15
C THR A 27 -12.93 -9.44 -11.74
N ASP A 28 -13.30 -10.35 -10.83
CA ASP A 28 -13.68 -9.95 -9.48
C ASP A 28 -12.44 -9.51 -8.69
N VAL A 29 -12.57 -8.41 -7.96
CA VAL A 29 -11.68 -8.09 -6.83
C VAL A 29 -12.05 -9.02 -5.68
N LEU A 30 -11.07 -9.69 -5.08
CA LEU A 30 -11.31 -10.48 -3.88
C LEU A 30 -10.64 -9.91 -2.66
N ALA A 31 -11.34 -9.94 -1.52
CA ALA A 31 -10.77 -9.65 -0.22
C ALA A 31 -10.86 -10.88 0.70
N LEU A 32 -9.80 -11.11 1.46
CA LEU A 32 -9.80 -12.01 2.59
C LEU A 32 -9.80 -11.21 3.89
N PHE A 33 -10.86 -11.36 4.68
CA PHE A 33 -10.94 -10.80 6.01
C PHE A 33 -10.77 -11.88 7.07
N ARG A 34 -10.01 -11.57 8.12
CA ARG A 34 -10.07 -12.27 9.41
C ARG A 34 -11.11 -11.54 10.27
N ILE A 35 -12.21 -12.20 10.55
CA ILE A 35 -13.36 -11.66 11.29
C ILE A 35 -13.41 -12.32 12.67
N THR A 36 -13.57 -11.50 13.71
CA THR A 36 -13.96 -11.94 15.06
C THR A 36 -15.36 -11.37 15.35
N PRO A 37 -16.44 -12.15 15.18
CA PRO A 37 -17.78 -11.71 15.50
C PRO A 37 -17.94 -11.39 17.00
N GLN A 38 -18.92 -10.55 17.35
CA GLN A 38 -19.34 -10.44 18.76
C GLN A 38 -20.00 -11.74 19.23
N PRO A 39 -20.00 -12.03 20.55
CA PRO A 39 -20.72 -13.17 21.10
C PRO A 39 -22.20 -13.19 20.65
N GLY A 40 -22.64 -14.34 20.14
CA GLY A 40 -24.01 -14.53 19.63
C GLY A 40 -24.24 -14.06 18.19
N VAL A 41 -23.26 -13.44 17.53
CA VAL A 41 -23.33 -13.11 16.10
C VAL A 41 -22.86 -14.31 15.27
N ASP A 42 -23.71 -14.75 14.34
CA ASP A 42 -23.38 -15.82 13.42
C ASP A 42 -22.22 -15.41 12.48
N PRO A 43 -21.20 -16.28 12.24
CA PRO A 43 -20.05 -15.95 11.40
C PRO A 43 -20.41 -15.65 9.93
N VAL A 44 -21.43 -16.33 9.38
CA VAL A 44 -21.88 -16.10 7.99
C VAL A 44 -22.61 -14.76 7.91
N GLU A 45 -23.45 -14.43 8.90
CA GLU A 45 -24.07 -13.11 8.98
C GLU A 45 -23.02 -11.99 9.12
N ALA A 46 -21.98 -12.19 9.93
CA ALA A 46 -20.88 -11.22 10.04
C ALA A 46 -20.14 -11.03 8.70
N ALA A 47 -19.87 -12.12 7.97
CA ALA A 47 -19.25 -12.04 6.64
C ALA A 47 -20.16 -11.35 5.61
N ALA A 48 -21.46 -11.66 5.63
CA ALA A 48 -22.45 -11.02 4.77
C ALA A 48 -22.61 -9.52 5.09
N ALA A 49 -22.54 -9.13 6.36
CA ALA A 49 -22.55 -7.73 6.78
C ALA A 49 -21.33 -6.97 6.26
N VAL A 50 -20.12 -7.55 6.39
CA VAL A 50 -18.91 -6.97 5.79
C VAL A 50 -19.06 -6.84 4.27
N ALA A 51 -19.55 -7.87 3.58
CA ALA A 51 -19.78 -7.82 2.13
C ALA A 51 -20.80 -6.74 1.74
N GLY A 52 -21.91 -6.64 2.47
CA GLY A 52 -22.95 -5.66 2.22
C GLY A 52 -22.46 -4.22 2.35
N GLU A 53 -21.90 -3.89 3.50
CA GLU A 53 -21.52 -2.51 3.88
C GLU A 53 -20.15 -2.07 3.31
N SER A 54 -19.49 -2.96 2.56
CA SER A 54 -18.37 -2.61 1.67
C SER A 54 -18.76 -2.64 0.18
N SER A 55 -20.05 -2.76 -0.14
CA SER A 55 -20.56 -2.68 -1.51
C SER A 55 -21.79 -1.79 -1.63
N THR A 56 -22.99 -2.32 -1.37
CA THR A 56 -24.26 -1.64 -1.70
C THR A 56 -25.31 -1.66 -0.59
N ALA A 57 -25.04 -2.33 0.53
CA ALA A 57 -26.03 -2.47 1.59
C ALA A 57 -26.10 -1.24 2.49
N THR A 58 -27.20 -1.18 3.23
CA THR A 58 -27.32 -0.47 4.50
C THR A 58 -28.15 -1.34 5.46
N TRP A 59 -28.40 -0.86 6.68
CA TRP A 59 -29.03 -1.61 7.76
C TRP A 59 -30.51 -1.98 7.56
N THR A 60 -31.19 -1.41 6.56
CA THR A 60 -32.61 -1.65 6.28
C THR A 60 -32.86 -1.76 4.77
N VAL A 61 -33.93 -2.45 4.37
CA VAL A 61 -34.31 -2.59 2.96
C VAL A 61 -34.68 -1.23 2.38
N VAL A 62 -34.15 -0.94 1.19
CA VAL A 62 -34.48 0.25 0.41
C VAL A 62 -35.02 -0.16 -0.96
N TRP A 63 -36.15 0.42 -1.37
CA TRP A 63 -36.78 0.11 -2.65
C TRP A 63 -35.95 0.59 -3.84
N THR A 64 -35.05 1.56 -3.64
CA THR A 64 -34.16 2.10 -4.67
C THR A 64 -33.19 1.07 -5.25
N ASP A 65 -32.95 -0.07 -4.57
CA ASP A 65 -32.27 -1.23 -5.14
C ASP A 65 -32.88 -1.63 -6.50
N LEU A 66 -34.22 -1.55 -6.62
CA LEU A 66 -35.00 -1.94 -7.80
C LEU A 66 -34.80 -1.02 -9.01
N LEU A 67 -34.13 0.12 -8.83
CA LEU A 67 -33.77 1.03 -9.91
C LEU A 67 -32.40 0.67 -10.54
N THR A 68 -31.74 -0.37 -10.04
CA THR A 68 -30.38 -0.75 -10.44
C THR A 68 -30.31 -2.22 -10.83
N ALA A 69 -29.21 -2.63 -11.47
CA ALA A 69 -28.85 -4.04 -11.61
C ALA A 69 -28.32 -4.60 -10.27
N CYS A 70 -29.14 -4.55 -9.22
CA CYS A 70 -28.71 -4.79 -7.83
C CYS A 70 -28.00 -6.13 -7.63
N ASP A 71 -28.40 -7.20 -8.34
CA ASP A 71 -27.73 -8.49 -8.24
C ASP A 71 -26.27 -8.47 -8.72
N ARG A 72 -25.95 -7.62 -9.72
CA ARG A 72 -24.58 -7.40 -10.22
C ARG A 72 -23.70 -6.70 -9.18
N TYR A 73 -24.22 -5.66 -8.54
CA TYR A 73 -23.41 -4.76 -7.71
C TYR A 73 -23.25 -5.22 -6.26
N ARG A 74 -24.09 -6.14 -5.77
CA ARG A 74 -23.95 -6.73 -4.43
C ARG A 74 -22.71 -7.62 -4.39
N ALA A 75 -21.73 -7.29 -3.54
CA ALA A 75 -20.63 -8.21 -3.24
C ALA A 75 -21.16 -9.53 -2.65
N LYS A 76 -20.35 -10.58 -2.74
CA LYS A 76 -20.70 -11.91 -2.27
C LYS A 76 -19.63 -12.44 -1.33
N ALA A 77 -19.97 -12.57 -0.05
CA ALA A 77 -19.27 -13.50 0.83
C ALA A 77 -19.59 -14.91 0.33
N TYR A 78 -18.57 -15.68 -0.05
CA TYR A 78 -18.76 -16.97 -0.71
C TYR A 78 -18.08 -18.13 0.02
N ARG A 79 -17.23 -17.84 1.01
CA ARG A 79 -16.56 -18.85 1.84
C ARG A 79 -16.24 -18.27 3.21
N VAL A 80 -16.53 -19.03 4.27
CA VAL A 80 -16.19 -18.70 5.65
C VAL A 80 -15.58 -19.94 6.30
N ASP A 81 -14.31 -19.86 6.65
CA ASP A 81 -13.57 -20.96 7.28
C ASP A 81 -13.12 -20.57 8.70
N PRO A 82 -13.08 -21.49 9.67
CA PRO A 82 -12.46 -21.21 10.97
C PRO A 82 -10.95 -20.98 10.82
N VAL A 83 -10.42 -20.02 11.57
CA VAL A 83 -8.97 -19.80 11.64
C VAL A 83 -8.32 -20.91 12.47
N PRO A 84 -7.26 -21.57 11.97
CA PRO A 84 -6.52 -22.57 12.75
C PRO A 84 -5.99 -22.01 14.08
N ASN A 85 -6.25 -22.72 15.17
CA ASN A 85 -5.79 -22.39 16.52
C ASN A 85 -6.26 -21.02 17.05
N ALA A 86 -7.35 -20.48 16.53
CA ALA A 86 -7.97 -19.26 17.03
C ALA A 86 -9.49 -19.44 17.12
N PRO A 87 -10.02 -19.88 18.29
CA PRO A 87 -11.46 -20.01 18.47
C PRO A 87 -12.16 -18.68 18.20
N ASP A 88 -13.37 -18.75 17.63
CA ASP A 88 -14.22 -17.61 17.28
C ASP A 88 -13.64 -16.61 16.27
N GLN A 89 -12.55 -16.98 15.58
CA GLN A 89 -12.04 -16.23 14.43
C GLN A 89 -12.27 -16.99 13.14
N TYR A 90 -12.65 -16.25 12.10
CA TYR A 90 -13.00 -16.81 10.81
C TYR A 90 -12.29 -16.07 9.67
N PHE A 91 -11.90 -16.82 8.65
CA PHE A 91 -11.50 -16.30 7.36
C PHE A 91 -12.73 -16.19 6.46
N ALA A 92 -13.11 -14.97 6.10
CA ALA A 92 -14.20 -14.68 5.18
C ALA A 92 -13.67 -14.20 3.84
N PHE A 93 -14.05 -14.88 2.77
CA PHE A 93 -13.69 -14.53 1.40
C PHE A 93 -14.87 -13.81 0.74
N ILE A 94 -14.60 -12.62 0.21
CA ILE A 94 -15.61 -11.75 -0.40
C ILE A 94 -15.18 -11.40 -1.82
N ALA A 95 -16.11 -11.56 -2.76
CA ALA A 95 -15.96 -11.17 -4.15
C ALA A 95 -16.73 -9.88 -4.46
N TYR A 96 -16.07 -8.97 -5.17
CA TYR A 96 -16.60 -7.67 -5.58
C TYR A 96 -16.52 -7.57 -7.10
N GLU A 97 -17.63 -7.16 -7.72
CA GLU A 97 -17.69 -6.90 -9.16
C GLU A 97 -16.71 -5.77 -9.52
N CYS A 98 -16.02 -5.91 -10.66
CA CYS A 98 -14.99 -4.95 -11.10
C CYS A 98 -15.54 -3.52 -11.24
N ASP A 99 -16.78 -3.39 -11.72
CA ASP A 99 -17.44 -2.11 -11.99
C ASP A 99 -17.71 -1.26 -10.74
N LEU A 100 -17.52 -1.82 -9.53
CA LEU A 100 -17.67 -1.06 -8.29
C LEU A 100 -16.54 -0.05 -8.08
N PHE A 101 -15.44 -0.19 -8.81
CA PHE A 101 -14.20 0.53 -8.54
C PHE A 101 -13.84 1.49 -9.67
N GLU A 102 -13.58 2.75 -9.29
CA GLU A 102 -13.06 3.77 -10.20
C GLU A 102 -11.68 3.38 -10.74
N GLU A 103 -11.51 3.42 -12.05
CA GLU A 103 -10.28 3.01 -12.72
C GLU A 103 -9.07 3.81 -12.24
N GLY A 104 -8.04 3.11 -11.78
CA GLY A 104 -6.78 3.73 -11.38
C GLY A 104 -6.86 4.49 -10.05
N SER A 105 -7.91 4.29 -9.24
CA SER A 105 -8.12 5.02 -7.98
C SER A 105 -7.93 4.11 -6.77
N LEU A 106 -6.79 4.24 -6.07
CA LEU A 106 -6.59 3.54 -4.80
C LEU A 106 -7.52 4.10 -3.71
N SER A 107 -7.78 5.41 -3.76
CA SER A 107 -8.69 6.08 -2.83
C SER A 107 -10.12 5.50 -2.93
N ASN A 108 -10.64 5.28 -4.14
CA ASN A 108 -11.95 4.65 -4.31
C ASN A 108 -11.97 3.18 -3.86
N LEU A 109 -10.98 2.38 -4.27
CA LEU A 109 -10.86 0.98 -3.81
C LEU A 109 -10.87 0.89 -2.28
N THR A 110 -10.09 1.73 -1.61
CA THR A 110 -9.99 1.71 -0.14
C THR A 110 -11.24 2.26 0.54
N ALA A 111 -11.92 3.25 -0.05
CA ALA A 111 -13.20 3.74 0.47
C ALA A 111 -14.24 2.61 0.59
N SER A 112 -14.31 1.72 -0.41
CA SER A 112 -15.22 0.57 -0.36
C SER A 112 -14.74 -0.50 0.63
N ILE A 113 -13.51 -1.00 0.46
CA ILE A 113 -13.03 -2.20 1.17
C ILE A 113 -12.77 -1.95 2.66
N ILE A 114 -12.29 -0.76 3.03
CA ILE A 114 -11.89 -0.46 4.41
C ILE A 114 -12.62 0.75 5.01
N GLY A 115 -13.57 1.37 4.31
CA GLY A 115 -14.19 2.62 4.73
C GLY A 115 -14.91 2.54 6.07
N ASN A 116 -15.89 1.65 6.18
CA ASN A 116 -16.79 1.60 7.35
C ASN A 116 -16.72 0.29 8.15
N VAL A 117 -16.42 -0.82 7.48
CA VAL A 117 -16.61 -2.18 8.02
C VAL A 117 -15.77 -2.49 9.27
N PHE A 118 -14.67 -1.76 9.49
CA PHE A 118 -13.83 -1.93 10.68
C PHE A 118 -14.46 -1.37 11.97
N GLY A 119 -15.47 -0.51 11.85
CA GLY A 119 -16.21 0.08 12.97
C GLY A 119 -17.53 -0.61 13.28
N PHE A 120 -17.84 -1.74 12.64
CA PHE A 120 -19.11 -2.45 12.80
C PHE A 120 -19.28 -3.01 14.21
N LYS A 121 -20.33 -2.57 14.93
CA LYS A 121 -20.59 -3.01 16.33
C LYS A 121 -20.68 -4.53 16.48
N ALA A 122 -21.23 -5.23 15.49
CA ALA A 122 -21.41 -6.68 15.47
C ALA A 122 -20.10 -7.46 15.26
N VAL A 123 -18.99 -6.78 14.97
CA VAL A 123 -17.67 -7.37 14.73
C VAL A 123 -16.70 -6.82 15.78
N ALA A 124 -16.23 -7.68 16.68
CA ALA A 124 -15.31 -7.30 17.75
C ALA A 124 -13.92 -6.94 17.22
N ALA A 125 -13.46 -7.62 16.16
CA ALA A 125 -12.23 -7.29 15.46
C ALA A 125 -12.28 -7.73 13.99
N LEU A 126 -11.69 -6.92 13.11
CA LEU A 126 -11.63 -7.18 11.68
C LEU A 126 -10.22 -6.89 11.18
N ARG A 127 -9.66 -7.80 10.38
CA ARG A 127 -8.36 -7.58 9.72
C ARG A 127 -8.42 -7.96 8.25
N LEU A 128 -8.02 -7.05 7.37
CA LEU A 128 -7.83 -7.33 5.95
C LEU A 128 -6.48 -8.04 5.76
N GLU A 129 -6.53 -9.32 5.39
CA GLU A 129 -5.34 -10.17 5.28
C GLU A 129 -4.78 -10.17 3.86
N ASP A 130 -5.60 -10.34 2.84
CA ASP A 130 -5.09 -10.40 1.45
C ASP A 130 -6.08 -9.87 0.40
N MET A 131 -5.47 -9.34 -0.65
CA MET A 131 -5.93 -8.83 -1.94
C MET A 131 -5.86 -9.78 -3.15
N ARG A 132 -6.92 -10.16 -3.85
CA ARG A 132 -6.77 -10.48 -5.29
C ARG A 132 -7.22 -9.27 -6.09
N ILE A 133 -6.29 -8.62 -6.77
CA ILE A 133 -6.60 -7.55 -7.71
C ILE A 133 -6.59 -8.15 -9.12
N PRO A 134 -7.71 -8.09 -9.86
CA PRO A 134 -7.83 -8.75 -11.16
C PRO A 134 -6.95 -8.05 -12.19
N HIS A 135 -6.51 -8.80 -13.20
CA HIS A 135 -5.66 -8.28 -14.28
C HIS A 135 -6.28 -7.04 -14.96
N SER A 136 -7.60 -7.05 -15.19
CA SER A 136 -8.34 -5.93 -15.78
C SER A 136 -8.18 -4.63 -14.99
N TYR A 137 -8.34 -4.69 -13.67
CA TYR A 137 -8.20 -3.52 -12.80
C TYR A 137 -6.74 -3.11 -12.65
N LEU A 138 -5.79 -4.06 -12.57
CA LEU A 138 -4.36 -3.71 -12.53
C LEU A 138 -3.91 -2.90 -13.75
N LYS A 139 -4.47 -3.17 -14.94
CA LYS A 139 -4.14 -2.45 -16.17
C LYS A 139 -4.60 -0.98 -16.18
N THR A 140 -5.44 -0.56 -15.24
CA THR A 140 -5.81 0.85 -15.09
C THR A 140 -4.79 1.64 -14.26
N PHE A 141 -3.82 0.97 -13.64
CA PHE A 141 -2.78 1.60 -12.82
C PHE A 141 -1.44 1.65 -13.57
N GLN A 142 -0.62 2.65 -13.22
CA GLN A 142 0.72 2.80 -13.80
C GLN A 142 1.70 1.67 -13.40
N GLY A 143 1.61 1.21 -12.14
CA GLY A 143 2.70 0.47 -11.52
C GLY A 143 3.93 1.35 -11.21
N PRO A 144 5.02 0.78 -10.68
CA PRO A 144 6.22 1.54 -10.28
C PRO A 144 6.75 2.48 -11.37
N ALA A 145 7.01 3.73 -11.01
CA ALA A 145 7.48 4.78 -11.93
C ALA A 145 8.75 4.36 -12.70
N THR A 146 9.68 3.69 -12.06
CA THR A 146 10.92 3.19 -12.66
C THR A 146 10.98 1.68 -12.59
N GLY A 147 10.71 1.08 -11.42
CA GLY A 147 10.83 -0.36 -11.19
C GLY A 147 12.28 -0.86 -11.12
N ILE A 148 12.44 -2.08 -10.61
CA ILE A 148 13.75 -2.66 -10.23
C ILE A 148 14.73 -2.70 -11.41
N ILE A 149 14.26 -3.07 -12.60
CA ILE A 149 15.11 -3.27 -13.78
C ILE A 149 15.72 -1.93 -14.21
N VAL A 150 14.87 -0.94 -14.51
CA VAL A 150 15.31 0.37 -15.01
C VAL A 150 16.05 1.15 -13.94
N GLU A 151 15.75 0.96 -12.66
CA GLU A 151 16.54 1.54 -11.57
C GLU A 151 18.00 1.07 -11.64
N ARG A 152 18.21 -0.25 -11.75
CA ARG A 152 19.58 -0.81 -11.84
C ARG A 152 20.31 -0.34 -13.08
N GLU A 153 19.59 -0.17 -14.20
CA GLU A 153 20.12 0.41 -15.43
C GLU A 153 20.57 1.85 -15.22
N ARG A 154 19.72 2.71 -14.63
CA ARG A 154 20.05 4.11 -14.32
C ARG A 154 21.24 4.25 -13.38
N LEU A 155 21.40 3.31 -12.44
CA LEU A 155 22.50 3.31 -11.47
C LEU A 155 23.76 2.60 -11.97
N ASN A 156 23.65 1.80 -13.03
CA ASN A 156 24.66 0.87 -13.51
C ASN A 156 25.17 -0.09 -12.40
N LYS A 157 24.26 -0.68 -11.63
CA LYS A 157 24.59 -1.54 -10.46
C LYS A 157 23.85 -2.87 -10.50
N TYR A 158 24.61 -3.96 -10.63
CA TYR A 158 24.08 -5.32 -10.82
C TYR A 158 24.81 -6.34 -9.93
N GLY A 159 24.20 -7.50 -9.74
CA GLY A 159 24.81 -8.63 -9.02
C GLY A 159 24.76 -8.53 -7.49
N VAL A 160 24.48 -7.36 -6.92
CA VAL A 160 24.44 -7.14 -5.46
C VAL A 160 23.22 -6.31 -5.01
N PRO A 161 22.79 -6.43 -3.74
CA PRO A 161 21.88 -5.47 -3.12
C PRO A 161 22.46 -4.06 -3.12
N LEU A 162 21.61 -3.05 -3.25
CA LEU A 162 22.00 -1.66 -3.08
C LEU A 162 22.14 -1.33 -1.58
N LEU A 163 23.14 -0.53 -1.23
CA LEU A 163 23.43 -0.12 0.15
C LEU A 163 22.97 1.32 0.40
N GLY A 164 22.26 1.52 1.51
CA GLY A 164 21.72 2.81 1.90
C GLY A 164 21.85 3.10 3.38
N ALA A 165 21.94 4.37 3.76
CA ALA A 165 21.91 4.79 5.16
C ALA A 165 21.05 6.05 5.40
N THR A 166 20.28 6.06 6.48
CA THR A 166 19.59 7.28 6.95
C THR A 166 20.59 8.17 7.68
N VAL A 167 20.67 9.45 7.30
CA VAL A 167 21.48 10.44 8.02
C VAL A 167 21.04 10.53 9.48
N LYS A 168 22.01 10.69 10.40
CA LYS A 168 21.78 10.82 11.85
C LYS A 168 22.53 12.01 12.45
N PRO A 169 22.05 12.61 13.56
CA PRO A 169 20.80 12.29 14.30
C PRO A 169 19.54 12.55 13.45
N LYS A 170 18.37 12.03 13.87
CA LYS A 170 17.13 12.18 13.09
C LYS A 170 16.82 13.65 12.77
N LEU A 171 16.95 14.53 13.77
CA LEU A 171 16.67 15.96 13.69
C LEU A 171 17.83 16.77 14.28
N GLY A 172 17.97 18.03 13.86
CA GLY A 172 18.89 19.01 14.46
C GLY A 172 20.17 19.32 13.67
N LEU A 173 20.47 18.58 12.60
CA LEU A 173 21.55 18.95 11.69
C LEU A 173 21.15 20.14 10.80
N SER A 174 22.09 21.04 10.54
CA SER A 174 21.96 22.10 9.52
C SER A 174 22.13 21.53 8.11
N GLY A 175 21.69 22.26 7.07
CA GLY A 175 21.82 21.83 5.66
C GLY A 175 23.26 21.50 5.25
N LYS A 176 24.20 22.34 5.68
CA LYS A 176 25.64 22.14 5.43
C LYS A 176 26.16 20.84 6.05
N ASN A 177 25.82 20.57 7.31
CA ASN A 177 26.28 19.36 7.99
C ASN A 177 25.56 18.11 7.46
N TYR A 178 24.31 18.25 7.02
CA TYR A 178 23.60 17.18 6.31
C TYR A 178 24.36 16.77 5.04
N GLY A 179 24.71 17.74 4.19
CA GLY A 179 25.52 17.50 2.98
C GLY A 179 26.90 16.93 3.26
N ARG A 180 27.53 17.30 4.39
CA ARG A 180 28.78 16.67 4.86
C ARG A 180 28.60 15.18 5.11
N VAL A 181 27.59 14.78 5.88
CA VAL A 181 27.33 13.37 6.19
C VAL A 181 27.00 12.58 4.92
N VAL A 182 26.20 13.16 4.02
CA VAL A 182 25.90 12.58 2.69
C VAL A 182 27.19 12.32 1.90
N TYR A 183 28.08 13.31 1.80
CA TYR A 183 29.35 13.14 1.11
C TYR A 183 30.22 12.02 1.71
N GLU A 184 30.46 12.03 3.03
CA GLU A 184 31.35 11.05 3.65
C GLU A 184 30.80 9.63 3.51
N GLY A 185 29.48 9.44 3.67
CA GLY A 185 28.84 8.13 3.54
C GLY A 185 28.88 7.59 2.11
N LEU A 186 28.58 8.42 1.10
CA LEU A 186 28.61 8.00 -0.31
C LEU A 186 30.04 7.72 -0.78
N LYS A 187 31.00 8.59 -0.41
CA LYS A 187 32.41 8.37 -0.74
C LYS A 187 32.95 7.10 -0.06
N GLY A 188 32.46 6.77 1.13
CA GLY A 188 32.81 5.56 1.86
C GLY A 188 32.29 4.25 1.24
N GLY A 189 31.47 4.32 0.18
CA GLY A 189 31.02 3.14 -0.58
C GLY A 189 29.51 2.88 -0.54
N LEU A 190 28.71 3.72 0.13
CA LEU A 190 27.25 3.59 0.03
C LEU A 190 26.76 4.03 -1.37
N ASP A 191 25.69 3.40 -1.85
CA ASP A 191 25.01 3.82 -3.08
C ASP A 191 24.13 5.04 -2.82
N PHE A 192 23.46 5.00 -1.66
CA PHE A 192 22.52 6.01 -1.24
C PHE A 192 22.72 6.46 0.20
N LEU A 193 22.40 7.72 0.46
CA LEU A 193 21.89 8.13 1.76
C LEU A 193 20.40 8.46 1.66
N LYS A 194 19.77 8.79 2.77
CA LYS A 194 18.41 9.31 2.78
C LYS A 194 18.18 10.30 3.89
N ASP A 195 17.27 11.22 3.61
CA ASP A 195 16.62 12.00 4.64
C ASP A 195 15.92 11.05 5.63
N ASP A 196 15.84 11.45 6.90
CA ASP A 196 14.97 10.77 7.87
C ASP A 196 13.50 11.08 7.55
N GLU A 197 12.55 10.19 7.90
CA GLU A 197 11.14 10.39 7.55
C GLU A 197 10.55 11.67 8.17
N ASN A 198 11.12 12.13 9.28
CA ASN A 198 10.69 13.36 9.93
C ASN A 198 11.56 14.57 9.56
N ILE A 199 12.44 14.49 8.56
CA ILE A 199 13.16 15.63 7.99
C ILE A 199 12.37 16.14 6.77
N ASN A 200 11.70 17.28 6.92
CA ASN A 200 10.97 17.94 5.83
C ASN A 200 11.55 19.35 5.64
N SER A 201 11.05 20.34 6.39
CA SER A 201 11.60 21.71 6.44
C SER A 201 11.34 22.32 7.81
N GLN A 202 12.37 22.43 8.63
CA GLN A 202 12.27 22.85 10.03
C GLN A 202 13.07 24.12 10.31
N PRO A 203 12.85 24.79 11.45
CA PRO A 203 13.62 25.97 11.83
C PRO A 203 15.14 25.76 11.83
N PHE A 204 15.63 24.56 12.17
CA PHE A 204 17.07 24.26 12.19
C PHE A 204 17.68 23.96 10.81
N MET A 205 16.84 23.69 9.79
CA MET A 205 17.27 23.37 8.43
C MET A 205 16.08 23.49 7.45
N ARG A 206 16.09 24.51 6.61
CA ARG A 206 15.11 24.64 5.52
C ARG A 206 15.47 23.70 4.37
N TRP A 207 14.45 23.19 3.68
CA TRP A 207 14.62 22.10 2.72
C TRP A 207 15.54 22.46 1.53
N ARG A 208 15.50 23.72 1.04
CA ARG A 208 16.37 24.17 -0.05
C ARG A 208 17.85 24.13 0.32
N GLU A 209 18.18 24.55 1.55
CA GLU A 209 19.56 24.49 2.07
C GLU A 209 20.04 23.03 2.10
N ARG A 210 19.20 22.10 2.53
CA ARG A 210 19.52 20.68 2.54
C ARG A 210 19.76 20.15 1.14
N PHE A 211 18.85 20.42 0.19
CA PHE A 211 18.92 19.87 -1.17
C PHE A 211 20.21 20.33 -1.87
N LEU A 212 20.53 21.63 -1.81
CA LEU A 212 21.75 22.16 -2.42
C LEU A 212 23.03 21.55 -1.84
N ASN A 213 23.14 21.48 -0.50
CA ASN A 213 24.31 20.89 0.14
C ASN A 213 24.42 19.38 -0.08
N CYS A 214 23.30 18.66 -0.20
CA CYS A 214 23.29 17.24 -0.54
C CYS A 214 23.75 17.01 -1.97
N MET A 215 23.28 17.81 -2.94
CA MET A 215 23.72 17.69 -4.33
C MET A 215 25.21 17.96 -4.50
N GLU A 216 25.77 18.93 -3.77
CA GLU A 216 27.23 19.13 -3.71
C GLU A 216 27.93 17.88 -3.16
N GLY A 217 27.42 17.28 -2.07
CA GLY A 217 27.98 16.07 -1.50
C GLY A 217 27.90 14.86 -2.44
N ILE A 218 26.78 14.68 -3.14
CA ILE A 218 26.53 13.62 -4.12
C ILE A 218 27.50 13.74 -5.29
N ASN A 219 27.60 14.91 -5.91
CA ASN A 219 28.47 15.11 -7.07
C ASN A 219 29.95 14.93 -6.71
N ARG A 220 30.39 15.42 -5.54
CA ARG A 220 31.76 15.17 -5.08
C ARG A 220 32.04 13.69 -4.83
N ALA A 221 31.09 12.94 -4.27
CA ALA A 221 31.26 11.51 -4.06
C ALA A 221 31.27 10.73 -5.38
N SER A 222 30.39 11.08 -6.31
CA SER A 222 30.35 10.51 -7.67
C SER A 222 31.69 10.74 -8.38
N ALA A 223 32.18 11.98 -8.44
CA ALA A 223 33.47 12.31 -9.05
C ALA A 223 34.67 11.59 -8.38
N ALA A 224 34.60 11.34 -7.07
CA ALA A 224 35.66 10.64 -6.34
C ALA A 224 35.66 9.12 -6.51
N THR A 225 34.54 8.52 -6.95
CA THR A 225 34.37 7.06 -7.02
C THR A 225 34.13 6.54 -8.43
N GLY A 226 33.71 7.40 -9.36
CA GLY A 226 33.29 6.99 -10.70
C GLY A 226 31.92 6.30 -10.74
N GLU A 227 31.17 6.30 -9.64
CA GLU A 227 29.87 5.65 -9.54
C GLU A 227 28.72 6.65 -9.51
N VAL A 228 27.55 6.25 -10.03
CA VAL A 228 26.30 6.97 -9.77
C VAL A 228 25.97 6.87 -8.27
N LYS A 229 25.70 8.03 -7.66
CA LYS A 229 25.36 8.18 -6.24
C LYS A 229 24.06 8.97 -6.09
N GLY A 230 23.37 8.82 -4.97
CA GLY A 230 22.20 9.64 -4.67
C GLY A 230 21.94 9.80 -3.17
N SER A 231 21.00 10.67 -2.83
CA SER A 231 20.41 10.70 -1.49
C SER A 231 18.91 10.93 -1.64
N TYR A 232 18.08 10.16 -0.94
CA TYR A 232 16.63 10.30 -1.06
C TYR A 232 16.20 11.63 -0.42
N LEU A 233 15.97 12.64 -1.27
CA LEU A 233 15.56 13.97 -0.85
C LEU A 233 14.07 13.95 -0.47
N ASN A 234 13.74 14.19 0.79
CA ASN A 234 12.37 14.10 1.28
C ASN A 234 11.54 15.31 0.83
N VAL A 235 10.58 15.05 -0.07
CA VAL A 235 9.66 16.05 -0.62
C VAL A 235 8.34 16.11 0.13
N THR A 236 8.13 15.30 1.17
CA THR A 236 6.89 15.32 1.98
C THR A 236 6.62 16.72 2.53
N GLY A 237 5.48 17.28 2.15
CA GLY A 237 5.01 18.62 2.48
C GLY A 237 3.57 18.58 3.00
N ALA A 238 3.10 19.71 3.52
CA ALA A 238 1.75 19.80 4.09
C ALA A 238 0.66 19.86 3.01
N THR A 239 0.98 20.41 1.84
CA THR A 239 0.06 20.51 0.69
C THR A 239 0.71 19.92 -0.56
N MET A 240 -0.08 19.62 -1.58
CA MET A 240 0.45 19.10 -2.84
C MET A 240 1.30 20.14 -3.58
N GLU A 241 0.98 21.42 -3.47
CA GLU A 241 1.78 22.52 -4.05
C GLU A 241 3.19 22.54 -3.45
N ASP A 242 3.28 22.31 -2.13
CA ASP A 242 4.53 22.19 -1.39
C ASP A 242 5.34 20.96 -1.83
N VAL A 243 4.67 19.82 -2.03
CA VAL A 243 5.28 18.57 -2.50
C VAL A 243 5.83 18.78 -3.91
N TYR A 244 5.03 19.30 -4.84
CA TYR A 244 5.46 19.58 -6.21
C TYR A 244 6.59 20.59 -6.26
N GLN A 245 6.53 21.68 -5.48
CA GLN A 245 7.61 22.65 -5.44
C GLN A 245 8.95 22.01 -5.06
N ARG A 246 8.95 21.06 -4.12
CA ARG A 246 10.16 20.36 -3.68
C ARG A 246 10.61 19.32 -4.72
N ALA A 247 9.68 18.58 -5.30
CA ALA A 247 9.97 17.58 -6.33
C ALA A 247 10.56 18.23 -7.59
N GLU A 248 9.97 19.32 -8.07
CA GLU A 248 10.49 20.12 -9.19
C GLU A 248 11.87 20.68 -8.88
N TYR A 249 12.09 21.14 -7.64
CA TYR A 249 13.40 21.62 -7.25
C TYR A 249 14.43 20.48 -7.25
N ALA A 250 14.11 19.30 -6.71
CA ALA A 250 14.98 18.12 -6.74
C ALA A 250 15.35 17.71 -8.18
N LYS A 251 14.38 17.76 -9.10
CA LYS A 251 14.60 17.57 -10.54
C LYS A 251 15.55 18.63 -11.10
N SER A 252 15.29 19.92 -10.82
CA SER A 252 16.08 21.04 -11.37
C SER A 252 17.55 21.01 -10.96
N VAL A 253 17.86 20.47 -9.77
CA VAL A 253 19.24 20.32 -9.29
C VAL A 253 19.88 19.00 -9.70
N GLY A 254 19.18 18.16 -10.47
CA GLY A 254 19.70 16.91 -11.04
C GLY A 254 19.76 15.73 -10.07
N SER A 255 18.89 15.69 -9.05
CA SER A 255 18.79 14.49 -8.21
C SER A 255 18.26 13.30 -9.03
N ILE A 256 18.76 12.10 -8.76
CA ILE A 256 18.26 10.85 -9.35
C ILE A 256 17.03 10.29 -8.60
N VAL A 257 16.81 10.74 -7.36
CA VAL A 257 15.85 10.15 -6.44
C VAL A 257 15.27 11.15 -5.44
N ILE A 258 13.98 10.98 -5.14
CA ILE A 258 13.27 11.64 -4.04
C ILE A 258 12.66 10.60 -3.12
N MET A 259 12.29 11.00 -1.91
CA MET A 259 11.44 10.19 -1.05
C MET A 259 10.18 10.91 -0.59
N ILE A 260 9.18 10.09 -0.27
CA ILE A 260 7.90 10.46 0.29
C ILE A 260 7.55 9.57 1.49
N ASP A 261 6.70 10.08 2.37
CA ASP A 261 6.17 9.35 3.50
C ASP A 261 4.72 8.89 3.26
N LEU A 262 4.40 7.68 3.69
CA LEU A 262 3.05 7.09 3.59
C LEU A 262 1.96 7.96 4.24
N VAL A 263 2.32 8.75 5.25
CA VAL A 263 1.40 9.68 5.94
C VAL A 263 0.89 10.82 5.06
N MET A 264 1.46 11.05 3.87
CA MET A 264 0.87 11.98 2.89
C MET A 264 -0.49 11.52 2.35
N GLY A 265 -0.77 10.21 2.41
CA GLY A 265 -2.01 9.62 1.92
C GLY A 265 -1.98 9.24 0.44
N TYR A 266 -2.91 8.36 0.07
CA TYR A 266 -2.90 7.64 -1.22
C TYR A 266 -3.02 8.55 -2.43
N THR A 267 -3.89 9.57 -2.38
CA THR A 267 -4.05 10.53 -3.48
C THR A 267 -2.74 11.27 -3.78
N ALA A 268 -2.04 11.75 -2.76
CA ALA A 268 -0.75 12.43 -2.93
C ALA A 268 0.33 11.47 -3.48
N ILE A 269 0.32 10.22 -3.02
CA ILE A 269 1.25 9.17 -3.49
C ILE A 269 1.01 8.84 -4.96
N GLN A 270 -0.24 8.70 -5.41
CA GLN A 270 -0.53 8.45 -6.83
C GLN A 270 -0.11 9.63 -7.71
N SER A 271 -0.42 10.86 -7.28
CA SER A 271 -0.01 12.07 -7.99
C SER A 271 1.51 12.16 -8.17
N ILE A 272 2.28 11.94 -7.10
CA ILE A 272 3.74 12.04 -7.15
C ILE A 272 4.39 10.84 -7.87
N ALA A 273 3.72 9.68 -7.94
CA ALA A 273 4.17 8.52 -8.72
C ALA A 273 4.01 8.74 -10.24
N ILE A 274 2.93 9.38 -10.67
CA ILE A 274 2.75 9.82 -12.06
C ILE A 274 3.81 10.88 -12.38
N TRP A 275 3.95 11.89 -11.53
CA TRP A 275 4.99 12.91 -11.69
C TRP A 275 6.39 12.30 -11.77
N ALA A 276 6.72 11.32 -10.93
CA ALA A 276 8.04 10.68 -10.94
C ALA A 276 8.35 9.98 -12.26
N ARG A 277 7.34 9.32 -12.86
CA ARG A 277 7.45 8.72 -14.21
C ARG A 277 7.68 9.79 -15.27
N GLU A 278 6.91 10.86 -15.27
CA GLU A 278 6.99 11.94 -16.27
C GLU A 278 8.28 12.77 -16.15
N ASN A 279 8.96 12.70 -15.01
CA ASN A 279 10.13 13.52 -14.70
C ASN A 279 11.41 12.71 -14.45
N ASP A 280 11.44 11.45 -14.90
CA ASP A 280 12.60 10.56 -14.83
C ASP A 280 13.20 10.39 -13.42
N MET A 281 12.34 10.41 -12.40
CA MET A 281 12.76 10.41 -10.99
C MET A 281 12.49 9.05 -10.33
N LEU A 282 13.46 8.53 -9.58
CA LEU A 282 13.21 7.39 -8.68
C LEU A 282 12.35 7.85 -7.48
N LEU A 283 11.33 7.05 -7.14
CA LEU A 283 10.40 7.37 -6.05
C LEU A 283 10.49 6.38 -4.88
N HIS A 284 11.14 6.81 -3.79
CA HIS A 284 11.25 6.02 -2.57
C HIS A 284 10.09 6.28 -1.60
N LEU A 285 9.39 5.23 -1.16
CA LEU A 285 8.35 5.32 -0.12
C LEU A 285 8.85 4.84 1.24
N HIS A 286 8.87 5.76 2.20
CA HIS A 286 8.98 5.43 3.61
C HIS A 286 7.59 5.13 4.21
N ARG A 287 7.44 3.98 4.89
CA ARG A 287 6.14 3.51 5.42
C ARG A 287 5.73 4.12 6.76
N ALA A 288 5.97 5.41 6.96
CA ALA A 288 5.62 6.10 8.22
C ALA A 288 4.14 5.85 8.58
N GLY A 289 3.87 5.56 9.84
CA GLY A 289 2.51 5.28 10.33
C GLY A 289 1.96 3.87 10.05
N ASN A 290 2.53 3.08 9.13
CA ASN A 290 1.98 1.75 8.77
C ASN A 290 1.68 0.84 9.98
N SER A 291 2.57 0.81 10.97
CA SER A 291 2.44 -0.11 12.10
C SER A 291 1.26 0.22 13.05
N THR A 292 0.57 1.36 12.89
CA THR A 292 -0.64 1.67 13.67
C THR A 292 -1.77 0.69 13.38
N TYR A 293 -1.85 0.18 12.14
CA TYR A 293 -2.86 -0.79 11.71
C TYR A 293 -2.28 -2.11 11.21
N ALA A 294 -0.97 -2.22 10.97
CA ALA A 294 -0.38 -3.45 10.43
C ALA A 294 0.22 -4.39 11.47
N ARG A 295 0.42 -3.93 12.72
CA ARG A 295 1.15 -4.69 13.74
C ARG A 295 0.35 -5.84 14.34
N GLN A 296 -0.91 -5.59 14.70
CA GLN A 296 -1.72 -6.56 15.43
C GLN A 296 -2.33 -7.58 14.47
N LYS A 297 -2.38 -8.85 14.91
CA LYS A 297 -2.88 -9.96 14.08
C LYS A 297 -4.41 -10.06 14.07
N ASN A 298 -5.08 -9.57 15.10
CA ASN A 298 -6.54 -9.62 15.23
C ASN A 298 -7.26 -8.50 14.46
N HIS A 299 -6.65 -7.31 14.35
CA HIS A 299 -7.31 -6.13 13.77
C HIS A 299 -6.38 -5.32 12.87
N GLY A 300 -6.93 -4.71 11.81
CA GLY A 300 -6.25 -3.73 10.94
C GLY A 300 -5.97 -4.24 9.52
N ILE A 301 -4.84 -3.88 8.94
CA ILE A 301 -4.52 -4.22 7.54
C ILE A 301 -3.15 -4.88 7.49
N ASN A 302 -3.07 -6.10 6.99
CA ASN A 302 -1.79 -6.76 6.83
C ASN A 302 -0.91 -5.98 5.84
N PHE A 303 0.38 -5.81 6.15
CA PHE A 303 1.29 -5.04 5.31
C PHE A 303 1.40 -5.58 3.88
N ARG A 304 1.14 -6.87 3.61
CA ARG A 304 1.10 -7.39 2.22
C ARG A 304 0.06 -6.69 1.34
N VAL A 305 -1.06 -6.27 1.93
CA VAL A 305 -2.11 -5.55 1.21
C VAL A 305 -1.62 -4.15 0.87
N ILE A 306 -0.94 -3.49 1.80
CA ILE A 306 -0.26 -2.20 1.56
C ILE A 306 0.81 -2.35 0.47
N CYS A 307 1.60 -3.43 0.47
CA CYS A 307 2.55 -3.72 -0.60
C CYS A 307 1.85 -3.78 -1.97
N LYS A 308 0.69 -4.44 -2.06
CA LYS A 308 -0.06 -4.51 -3.31
C LYS A 308 -0.52 -3.13 -3.76
N TRP A 309 -1.14 -2.38 -2.86
CA TRP A 309 -1.63 -1.04 -3.12
C TRP A 309 -0.52 -0.07 -3.54
N MET A 310 0.62 -0.08 -2.87
CA MET A 310 1.73 0.82 -3.21
C MET A 310 2.43 0.44 -4.51
N ARG A 311 2.50 -0.86 -4.85
CA ARG A 311 2.98 -1.30 -6.16
C ARG A 311 2.03 -0.85 -7.27
N MET A 312 0.71 -0.93 -7.07
CA MET A 312 -0.27 -0.37 -7.99
C MET A 312 -0.13 1.15 -8.12
N SER A 313 -0.02 1.88 -6.99
CA SER A 313 0.11 3.34 -6.98
C SER A 313 1.38 3.83 -7.69
N GLY A 314 2.46 3.08 -7.61
CA GLY A 314 3.62 3.27 -8.48
C GLY A 314 4.88 3.80 -7.84
N VAL A 315 5.12 3.49 -6.56
CA VAL A 315 6.41 3.76 -5.91
C VAL A 315 7.47 2.75 -6.33
N ASP A 316 8.74 3.18 -6.40
CA ASP A 316 9.86 2.33 -6.80
C ASP A 316 10.44 1.54 -5.65
N HIS A 317 10.54 2.17 -4.48
CA HIS A 317 10.94 1.51 -3.24
C HIS A 317 9.83 1.56 -2.22
N ILE A 318 9.77 0.53 -1.38
CA ILE A 318 9.02 0.56 -0.14
C ILE A 318 9.80 -0.18 0.95
N HIS A 319 9.81 0.38 2.16
CA HIS A 319 10.39 -0.29 3.32
C HIS A 319 9.64 -1.60 3.63
N ALA A 320 10.29 -2.76 3.48
CA ALA A 320 9.63 -4.07 3.59
C ALA A 320 9.98 -4.89 4.85
N GLY A 321 10.81 -4.38 5.76
CA GLY A 321 11.24 -5.07 6.98
C GLY A 321 12.57 -5.80 6.82
N THR A 322 13.21 -6.17 7.94
CA THR A 322 14.59 -6.70 7.93
C THR A 322 14.75 -8.04 8.64
N VAL A 323 13.68 -8.57 9.26
CA VAL A 323 13.68 -9.76 10.13
C VAL A 323 14.53 -9.60 11.39
N VAL A 324 15.83 -9.39 11.25
CA VAL A 324 16.83 -9.35 12.33
C VAL A 324 17.11 -7.94 12.86
N GLY A 325 16.39 -6.93 12.34
CA GLY A 325 16.54 -5.56 12.81
C GLY A 325 15.68 -5.24 14.03
N LYS A 326 15.69 -3.96 14.42
CA LYS A 326 14.96 -3.47 15.60
C LYS A 326 13.44 -3.36 15.44
N LEU A 327 12.89 -3.58 14.24
CA LEU A 327 11.46 -3.47 13.95
C LEU A 327 10.90 -4.87 13.69
N GLU A 328 9.63 -5.09 14.08
CA GLU A 328 8.89 -6.34 13.86
C GLU A 328 9.08 -6.91 12.44
N GLY A 329 9.21 -8.24 12.32
CA GLY A 329 9.32 -8.91 11.03
C GLY A 329 9.49 -10.41 11.14
N ASP A 330 8.39 -11.14 11.31
CA ASP A 330 8.39 -12.60 11.15
C ASP A 330 8.97 -13.01 9.78
N PRO A 331 9.95 -13.93 9.70
CA PRO A 331 10.64 -14.27 8.47
C PRO A 331 9.72 -14.77 7.34
N LEU A 332 8.64 -15.50 7.66
CA LEU A 332 7.72 -16.00 6.64
C LEU A 332 6.85 -14.88 6.08
N MET A 333 6.37 -13.98 6.94
CA MET A 333 5.64 -12.79 6.52
C MET A 333 6.49 -11.86 5.68
N ILE A 334 7.74 -11.60 6.09
CA ILE A 334 8.66 -10.77 5.31
C ILE A 334 8.89 -11.38 3.93
N LYS A 335 9.14 -12.69 3.81
CA LYS A 335 9.28 -13.33 2.49
C LYS A 335 8.05 -13.13 1.61
N GLY A 336 6.85 -13.31 2.15
CA GLY A 336 5.60 -13.03 1.43
C GLY A 336 5.47 -11.59 0.94
N PHE A 337 5.92 -10.60 1.73
CA PHE A 337 5.95 -9.19 1.32
C PHE A 337 6.92 -8.97 0.16
N TYR A 338 8.11 -9.55 0.23
CA TYR A 338 9.13 -9.45 -0.81
C TYR A 338 8.70 -10.12 -2.11
N ASP A 339 7.99 -11.25 -2.04
CA ASP A 339 7.48 -11.93 -3.22
C ASP A 339 6.36 -11.11 -3.87
N THR A 340 5.45 -10.57 -3.06
CA THR A 340 4.39 -9.64 -3.50
C THR A 340 4.95 -8.43 -4.28
N LEU A 341 6.08 -7.89 -3.84
CA LEU A 341 6.68 -6.70 -4.43
C LEU A 341 7.54 -6.96 -5.69
N ARG A 342 8.01 -8.19 -5.90
CA ARG A 342 9.05 -8.48 -6.91
C ARG A 342 8.62 -9.45 -8.00
N LEU A 343 7.72 -10.38 -7.71
CA LEU A 343 7.34 -11.40 -8.68
C LEU A 343 6.35 -10.84 -9.70
N VAL A 344 6.28 -11.49 -10.87
CA VAL A 344 5.32 -11.15 -11.94
C VAL A 344 3.96 -11.85 -11.78
N SER A 345 3.92 -12.88 -10.94
CA SER A 345 2.73 -13.60 -10.51
C SER A 345 2.96 -14.15 -9.10
N LEU A 346 1.88 -14.45 -8.40
CA LEU A 346 1.87 -15.03 -7.07
C LEU A 346 1.03 -16.29 -7.11
N ASP A 347 1.59 -17.39 -6.64
CA ASP A 347 0.84 -18.62 -6.34
C ASP A 347 0.37 -18.60 -4.89
N VAL A 348 -0.66 -19.38 -4.57
CA VAL A 348 -1.11 -19.56 -3.18
C VAL A 348 0.03 -20.16 -2.36
N ASN A 349 0.41 -19.48 -1.28
CA ASN A 349 1.43 -19.91 -0.33
C ASN A 349 1.01 -19.48 1.08
N LEU A 350 0.20 -20.33 1.73
CA LEU A 350 -0.37 -20.07 3.05
C LEU A 350 0.69 -19.82 4.14
N PRO A 351 1.83 -20.56 4.19
CA PRO A 351 2.92 -20.22 5.11
C PRO A 351 3.42 -18.78 4.98
N TYR A 352 3.48 -18.22 3.77
CA TYR A 352 3.91 -16.84 3.53
C TYR A 352 2.74 -15.84 3.62
N GLY A 353 1.54 -16.34 3.90
CA GLY A 353 0.31 -15.57 3.97
C GLY A 353 -0.17 -15.04 2.62
N ILE A 354 0.19 -15.71 1.53
CA ILE A 354 -0.35 -15.44 0.19
C ILE A 354 -1.56 -16.35 0.00
N PHE A 355 -2.77 -15.78 0.05
CA PHE A 355 -4.02 -16.54 0.04
C PHE A 355 -4.66 -16.63 -1.33
N PHE A 356 -4.27 -15.74 -2.25
CA PHE A 356 -4.79 -15.70 -3.60
C PHE A 356 -3.69 -15.87 -4.64
N GLU A 357 -3.97 -16.68 -5.66
CA GLU A 357 -3.24 -16.60 -6.91
C GLU A 357 -3.52 -15.25 -7.57
N MET A 358 -2.49 -14.60 -8.11
CA MET A 358 -2.59 -13.25 -8.67
C MET A 358 -1.48 -12.97 -9.68
N SER A 359 -1.82 -12.64 -10.92
CA SER A 359 -0.89 -12.04 -11.88
C SER A 359 -0.69 -10.55 -11.60
N TRP A 360 0.51 -10.03 -11.81
CA TRP A 360 0.80 -8.59 -11.72
C TRP A 360 0.53 -7.82 -13.01
N ALA A 361 -0.04 -8.45 -14.04
CA ALA A 361 -0.40 -7.79 -15.30
C ALA A 361 0.77 -6.99 -15.92
N SER A 362 2.00 -7.48 -15.72
CA SER A 362 3.24 -6.81 -16.16
C SER A 362 3.47 -5.42 -15.55
N LEU A 363 2.80 -5.07 -14.45
CA LEU A 363 3.26 -3.94 -13.62
C LEU A 363 4.70 -4.22 -13.16
N ARG A 364 5.50 -3.16 -13.15
CA ARG A 364 6.95 -3.24 -12.87
C ARG A 364 7.29 -3.80 -11.49
#